data_AF-A0A4D4MZ19-F1
#
_entry.id   AF-A0A4D4MZ19-F1
#
_cell.length_a   1.000
_cell.length_b   1.000
_cell.length_c   1.000
_cell.angle_alpha   90.00
_cell.angle_beta   90.00
_cell.angle_gamma   90.00
#
_symmetry.space_group_name_H-M   'P 1'
#
loop_
_entity.id
_entity.type
_entity.pdbx_description
1 polymer ?
#
loop_
_entity_poly.entity_id
_entity_poly.type
_entity_poly.pdbx_seq_one_letter_code
_entity_poly.pdbx_strand_id
1 'polypeptide(L)'
;MALPVAFFGVFFAYPVAAIVARGLKADGAWQWGRIGDVLAQSGIQHVLWFTTWQAFASTALTLLIALPGAYVFARFDFRGKQVLRAVVTVPFVLPTVVVGTAFLALVGRGGLLDELWGVRLDTTVWAILLAHVFFNYAVVVRTVGGLWAQLDPRQEEAARMLGASRFAAWRKVTLPALAPAVAAAALMVFLFTFTSFGVVQILGGPTFSTLEVEIYRQTSEIFDLATAAVLTIIQFMAVGAILAVHAGTVRRREAALRLVDASMTARRPRGAGQWALLGAVLATVAVLLVLPLAVLVQRSFDAPGGHGFAYYRALTHDDGGTFLVAPITAIGTSLQYALAATAVAVLIGGLAAAALTRRDAGRLVRGFDALLMLPLGVSAVTVGFGFLIALDKPPLNLRGSWILVPLAQALVGVPFVVRTMLPVLRAVDERLREAASVLGPRRGGCGARSICRWCGGRCWSRPGSPSPCRWASSVRRSSSRGPTTRRCRLPWPGSSDARVTSTTGRRWPFRRS
;
A
#
# COMPACT_ATOMS: atom_id res chain seq x y z
N MET A 1 -21.84 5.09 6.39
CA MET A 1 -21.59 5.52 5.01
C MET A 1 -21.78 7.01 4.78
N ALA A 2 -22.79 7.68 5.34
CA ALA A 2 -23.00 9.10 5.10
C ALA A 2 -21.74 9.96 5.32
N LEU A 3 -21.04 9.79 6.45
CA LEU A 3 -19.83 10.57 6.74
C LEU A 3 -18.66 10.29 5.76
N PRO A 4 -18.25 9.03 5.48
CA PRO A 4 -17.26 8.76 4.44
C PRO A 4 -17.65 9.27 3.04
N VAL A 5 -18.92 9.13 2.65
CA VAL A 5 -19.41 9.61 1.36
C VAL A 5 -19.33 11.14 1.29
N ALA A 6 -19.76 11.85 2.34
CA ALA A 6 -19.67 13.29 2.42
C ALA A 6 -18.22 13.77 2.39
N PHE A 7 -17.31 13.08 3.11
CA PHE A 7 -15.90 13.40 3.12
C PHE A 7 -15.28 13.31 1.72
N PHE A 8 -15.49 12.21 0.99
CA PHE A 8 -15.00 12.08 -0.39
C PHE A 8 -15.74 13.01 -1.36
N GLY A 9 -17.02 13.29 -1.14
CA GLY A 9 -17.78 14.25 -1.94
C GLY A 9 -17.18 15.65 -1.85
N VAL A 10 -16.94 16.13 -0.64
CA VAL A 10 -16.44 17.48 -0.35
C VAL A 10 -14.95 17.62 -0.63
N PHE A 11 -14.14 16.64 -0.21
CA PHE A 11 -12.68 16.77 -0.26
C PHE A 11 -12.03 16.09 -1.46
N PHE A 12 -12.79 15.41 -2.32
CA PHE A 12 -12.23 14.81 -3.54
C PHE A 12 -13.07 15.15 -4.77
N ALA A 13 -14.35 14.77 -4.79
CA ALA A 13 -15.18 14.97 -5.97
C ALA A 13 -15.38 16.46 -6.30
N TYR A 14 -15.62 17.30 -5.29
CA TYR A 14 -15.81 18.75 -5.49
C TYR A 14 -14.54 19.47 -6.00
N PRO A 15 -13.34 19.32 -5.38
CA PRO A 15 -12.07 19.85 -5.90
C PRO A 15 -11.78 19.45 -7.36
N VAL A 16 -11.99 18.17 -7.68
CA VAL A 16 -11.77 17.63 -9.02
C VAL A 16 -12.78 18.18 -10.02
N ALA A 17 -14.06 18.28 -9.63
CA ALA A 17 -15.06 18.89 -10.49
C ALA A 17 -14.80 20.39 -10.71
N ALA A 18 -14.29 21.10 -9.69
CA ALA A 18 -14.00 22.51 -9.77
C ALA A 18 -12.86 22.83 -10.76
N ILE A 19 -11.76 22.06 -10.74
CA ILE A 19 -10.66 22.25 -11.71
C ILE A 19 -11.12 21.93 -13.14
N VAL A 20 -11.88 20.85 -13.34
CA VAL A 20 -12.42 20.49 -14.66
C VAL A 20 -13.41 21.55 -15.17
N ALA A 21 -14.33 22.00 -14.32
CA ALA A 21 -15.29 23.04 -14.69
C ALA A 21 -14.59 24.36 -15.01
N ARG A 22 -13.57 24.75 -14.25
CA ARG A 22 -12.84 26.00 -14.47
C ARG A 22 -11.98 25.99 -15.74
N GLY A 23 -11.45 24.83 -16.13
CA GLY A 23 -10.67 24.70 -17.36
C GLY A 23 -11.51 24.56 -18.64
N LEU A 24 -12.63 23.83 -18.58
CA LEU A 24 -13.45 23.53 -19.77
C LEU A 24 -14.64 24.47 -19.98
N LYS A 25 -14.94 25.34 -19.02
CA LYS A 25 -16.02 26.32 -19.14
C LYS A 25 -15.44 27.69 -19.48
N ALA A 26 -15.89 28.27 -20.59
CA ALA A 26 -15.62 29.66 -20.93
C ALA A 26 -16.95 30.35 -21.23
N ASP A 27 -17.14 31.54 -20.65
CA ASP A 27 -18.34 32.37 -20.79
C ASP A 27 -19.67 31.63 -20.50
N GLY A 28 -19.64 30.69 -19.55
CA GLY A 28 -20.84 29.93 -19.18
C GLY A 28 -21.08 28.66 -19.99
N ALA A 29 -20.40 28.47 -21.12
CA ALA A 29 -20.56 27.32 -22.02
C ALA A 29 -19.42 26.30 -21.88
N TRP A 30 -19.75 25.02 -22.05
CA TRP A 30 -18.77 23.93 -22.09
C TRP A 30 -18.09 23.87 -23.45
N GLN A 31 -16.76 23.96 -23.47
CA GLN A 31 -15.97 23.93 -24.70
C GLN A 31 -15.29 22.57 -24.88
N TRP A 32 -16.06 21.56 -25.29
CA TRP A 32 -15.54 20.20 -25.53
C TRP A 32 -14.52 20.13 -26.68
N GLY A 33 -14.58 21.06 -27.63
CA GLY A 33 -13.61 21.17 -28.74
C GLY A 33 -12.16 21.32 -28.27
N ARG A 34 -11.95 21.98 -27.11
CA ARG A 34 -10.62 22.16 -26.51
C ARG A 34 -9.91 20.85 -26.19
N ILE A 35 -10.65 19.77 -25.93
CA ILE A 35 -10.05 18.45 -25.69
C ILE A 35 -9.30 17.99 -26.95
N GLY A 36 -9.92 18.16 -28.13
CA GLY A 36 -9.29 17.84 -29.41
C GLY A 36 -8.06 18.70 -29.67
N ASP A 37 -8.17 20.01 -29.44
CA ASP A 37 -7.09 20.96 -29.67
C ASP A 37 -5.87 20.64 -28.79
N VAL A 38 -6.07 20.36 -27.50
CA VAL A 38 -4.99 20.01 -26.56
C VAL A 38 -4.35 18.66 -26.93
N LEU A 39 -5.15 17.66 -27.33
CA LEU A 39 -4.64 16.36 -27.76
C LEU A 39 -3.89 16.42 -29.10
N ALA A 40 -4.17 17.42 -29.94
CA ALA A 40 -3.46 17.64 -31.20
C ALA A 40 -2.08 18.30 -31.01
N GLN A 41 -1.80 18.88 -29.84
CA GLN A 41 -0.51 19.51 -29.56
C GLN A 41 0.61 18.46 -29.46
N SER A 42 1.65 18.63 -30.27
CA SER A 42 2.80 17.71 -30.32
C SER A 42 3.51 17.55 -28.97
N GLY A 43 3.61 18.64 -28.18
CA GLY A 43 4.18 18.60 -26.83
C GLY A 43 3.40 17.70 -25.89
N ILE A 44 2.07 17.79 -25.91
CA ILE A 44 1.20 16.96 -25.06
C ILE A 44 1.25 15.49 -25.49
N GLN A 45 1.26 15.22 -26.80
CA GLN A 45 1.43 13.84 -27.29
C GLN A 45 2.77 13.23 -26.84
N HIS A 46 3.84 14.01 -26.84
CA HIS A 46 5.14 13.56 -26.34
C HIS A 46 5.09 13.26 -24.83
N VAL A 47 4.44 14.12 -24.03
CA VAL A 47 4.25 13.90 -22.59
C VAL A 47 3.42 12.63 -22.32
N LEU A 48 2.34 12.41 -23.06
CA LEU A 48 1.49 11.22 -22.93
C LEU A 48 2.24 9.93 -23.30
N TRP A 49 2.98 9.97 -24.41
CA TRP A 49 3.85 8.86 -24.82
C TRP A 49 4.94 8.59 -23.78
N PHE A 50 5.68 9.62 -23.36
CA PHE A 50 6.77 9.47 -22.40
C PHE A 50 6.26 8.93 -21.07
N THR A 51 5.15 9.44 -20.54
CA THR A 51 4.52 8.95 -19.30
C THR A 51 4.17 7.48 -19.37
N THR A 52 3.57 7.05 -20.49
CA THR A 52 3.16 5.66 -20.67
C THR A 52 4.38 4.75 -20.85
N TRP A 53 5.28 5.12 -21.77
CA TRP A 53 6.50 4.37 -22.07
C TRP A 53 7.39 4.23 -20.83
N GLN A 54 7.64 5.31 -20.09
CA GLN A 54 8.49 5.26 -18.90
C GLN A 54 7.85 4.39 -17.82
N ALA A 55 6.53 4.44 -17.64
CA ALA A 55 5.86 3.67 -16.59
C ALA A 55 5.97 2.17 -16.89
N PHE A 56 5.85 1.76 -18.17
CA PHE A 56 6.13 0.39 -18.59
C PHE A 56 7.59 0.01 -18.39
N ALA A 57 8.53 0.85 -18.81
CA ALA A 57 9.97 0.59 -18.66
C ALA A 57 10.38 0.46 -17.18
N SER A 58 9.91 1.37 -16.33
CA SER A 58 10.12 1.37 -14.89
C SER A 58 9.54 0.11 -14.24
N THR A 59 8.33 -0.29 -14.64
CA THR A 59 7.68 -1.50 -14.13
C THR A 59 8.46 -2.76 -14.53
N ALA A 60 8.84 -2.87 -15.80
CA ALA A 60 9.61 -4.00 -16.30
C ALA A 60 10.97 -4.09 -15.59
N LEU A 61 11.68 -2.97 -15.47
CA LEU A 61 12.97 -2.90 -14.78
C LEU A 61 12.83 -3.24 -13.30
N THR A 62 11.78 -2.75 -12.64
CA THR A 62 11.52 -3.06 -11.22
C THR A 62 11.26 -4.55 -11.03
N LEU A 63 10.43 -5.17 -11.87
CA LEU A 63 10.20 -6.62 -11.81
C LEU A 63 11.49 -7.40 -12.05
N LEU A 64 12.27 -7.02 -13.06
CA LEU A 64 13.52 -7.68 -13.40
C LEU A 64 14.50 -7.68 -12.21
N ILE A 65 14.65 -6.54 -11.54
CA ILE A 65 15.60 -6.36 -10.44
C ILE A 65 15.06 -6.91 -9.11
N ALA A 66 13.76 -6.77 -8.84
CA ALA A 66 13.18 -7.13 -7.55
C ALA A 66 12.68 -8.58 -7.47
N LEU A 67 12.39 -9.27 -8.58
CA LEU A 67 11.98 -10.69 -8.56
C LEU A 67 13.05 -11.63 -7.99
N PRO A 68 14.35 -11.50 -8.31
CA PRO A 68 15.42 -12.25 -7.64
C PRO A 68 15.41 -12.00 -6.13
N GLY A 69 15.23 -10.74 -5.71
CA GLY A 69 15.06 -10.38 -4.31
C GLY A 69 13.86 -11.07 -3.67
N ALA A 70 12.69 -11.02 -4.32
CA ALA A 70 11.46 -11.67 -3.87
C ALA A 70 11.67 -13.19 -3.66
N TYR A 71 12.38 -13.86 -4.58
CA TYR A 71 12.74 -15.27 -4.44
C TYR A 71 13.63 -15.51 -3.21
N VAL A 72 14.70 -14.73 -3.03
CA VAL A 72 15.62 -14.86 -1.89
C VAL A 72 14.88 -14.65 -0.56
N PHE A 73 14.04 -13.62 -0.46
CA PHE A 73 13.24 -13.36 0.74
C PHE A 73 12.17 -14.41 1.02
N ALA A 74 11.63 -15.04 -0.03
CA ALA A 74 10.63 -16.10 0.08
C ALA A 74 11.25 -17.45 0.45
N ARG A 75 12.35 -17.85 -0.19
CA ARG A 75 12.90 -19.22 -0.12
C ARG A 75 14.08 -19.37 0.83
N PHE A 76 14.89 -18.33 1.04
CA PHE A 76 16.10 -18.45 1.86
C PHE A 76 15.91 -17.98 3.29
N ASP A 77 16.48 -18.73 4.22
CA ASP A 77 16.63 -18.33 5.62
C ASP A 77 18.11 -18.05 5.93
N PHE A 78 18.40 -16.85 6.42
CA PHE A 78 19.76 -16.35 6.70
C PHE A 78 19.74 -15.31 7.81
N ARG A 79 20.88 -15.16 8.50
CA ARG A 79 21.04 -14.19 9.59
C ARG A 79 20.88 -12.77 9.04
N GLY A 80 20.09 -11.94 9.71
CA GLY A 80 19.84 -10.55 9.28
C GLY A 80 18.68 -10.35 8.28
N LYS A 81 17.97 -11.42 7.88
CA LYS A 81 16.82 -11.34 6.98
C LYS A 81 15.75 -10.32 7.42
N GLN A 82 15.49 -10.19 8.73
CA GLN A 82 14.53 -9.21 9.26
C GLN A 82 15.02 -7.76 9.08
N VAL A 83 16.32 -7.51 9.32
CA VAL A 83 16.93 -6.19 9.08
C VAL A 83 16.86 -5.86 7.60
N LEU A 84 17.21 -6.81 6.73
CA LEU A 84 17.15 -6.58 5.28
C LEU A 84 15.71 -6.32 4.79
N ARG A 85 14.70 -6.99 5.37
CA ARG A 85 13.27 -6.67 5.10
C ARG A 85 12.92 -5.25 5.51
N ALA A 86 13.42 -4.78 6.65
CA ALA A 86 13.22 -3.40 7.09
C ALA A 86 13.91 -2.42 6.11
N VAL A 87 15.19 -2.63 5.79
CA VAL A 87 15.96 -1.82 4.84
C VAL A 87 15.25 -1.69 3.49
N VAL A 88 14.79 -2.80 2.92
CA VAL A 88 14.06 -2.81 1.65
C VAL A 88 12.75 -2.03 1.72
N THR A 89 12.17 -1.84 2.91
CA THR A 89 10.91 -1.12 3.08
C THR A 89 11.10 0.39 3.20
N VAL A 90 12.23 0.84 3.75
CA VAL A 90 12.51 2.27 4.00
C VAL A 90 12.28 3.15 2.77
N PRO A 91 12.75 2.80 1.56
CA PRO A 91 12.52 3.57 0.33
C PRO A 91 11.07 4.01 0.10
N PHE A 92 10.12 3.12 0.38
CA PHE A 92 8.70 3.37 0.12
C PHE A 92 8.09 4.43 1.04
N VAL A 93 8.71 4.70 2.19
CA VAL A 93 8.23 5.67 3.18
C VAL A 93 8.99 7.00 3.08
N LEU A 94 10.09 7.05 2.33
CA LEU A 94 10.89 8.26 2.19
C LEU A 94 10.17 9.32 1.34
N PRO A 95 10.24 10.60 1.72
CA PRO A 95 9.75 11.69 0.88
C PRO A 95 10.46 11.71 -0.48
N THR A 96 9.73 12.01 -1.55
CA THR A 96 10.28 12.08 -2.91
C THR A 96 11.40 13.10 -3.04
N VAL A 97 11.33 14.22 -2.30
CA VAL A 97 12.37 15.24 -2.29
C VAL A 97 13.68 14.70 -1.74
N VAL A 98 13.62 13.97 -0.62
CA VAL A 98 14.81 13.35 0.02
C VAL A 98 15.46 12.36 -0.93
N VAL A 99 14.67 11.53 -1.60
CA VAL A 99 15.20 10.56 -2.57
C VAL A 99 15.74 11.26 -3.81
N GLY A 100 15.07 12.29 -4.32
CA GLY A 100 15.55 13.10 -5.43
C GLY A 100 16.91 13.73 -5.11
N THR A 101 17.07 14.32 -3.93
CA THR A 101 18.36 14.87 -3.47
C THR A 101 19.42 13.78 -3.27
N ALA A 102 19.05 12.59 -2.77
CA ALA A 102 19.97 11.47 -2.63
C ALA A 102 20.51 10.98 -3.99
N PHE A 103 19.63 10.89 -4.99
CA PHE A 103 20.01 10.53 -6.35
C PHE A 103 20.87 11.63 -6.99
N LEU A 104 20.52 12.91 -6.85
CA LEU A 104 21.36 14.00 -7.36
C LEU A 104 22.75 14.02 -6.71
N ALA A 105 22.84 13.76 -5.40
CA ALA A 105 24.12 13.65 -4.69
C ALA A 105 24.97 12.46 -5.18
N LEU A 106 24.35 11.39 -5.66
CA LEU A 106 25.04 10.21 -6.18
C LEU A 106 25.39 10.34 -7.66
N VAL A 107 24.41 10.64 -8.51
CA VAL A 107 24.52 10.55 -9.98
C VAL A 107 24.49 11.90 -10.71
N GLY A 108 24.33 13.00 -9.98
CA GLY A 108 24.27 14.34 -10.54
C GLY A 108 25.62 15.02 -10.69
N ARG A 109 25.59 16.25 -11.23
CA ARG A 109 26.79 17.09 -11.36
C ARG A 109 27.44 17.31 -9.99
N GLY A 110 28.75 17.04 -9.93
CA GLY A 110 29.50 17.08 -8.67
C GLY A 110 28.92 16.10 -7.65
N GLY A 111 28.40 14.96 -8.11
CA GLY A 111 27.97 13.80 -7.33
C GLY A 111 29.07 12.74 -7.26
N LEU A 112 28.90 11.72 -6.42
CA LEU A 112 29.93 10.68 -6.22
C LEU A 112 30.35 9.99 -7.55
N LEU A 113 29.41 9.69 -8.46
CA LEU A 113 29.74 9.06 -9.74
C LEU A 113 30.48 10.00 -10.71
N ASP A 114 30.17 11.29 -10.66
CA ASP A 114 30.82 12.32 -11.47
C ASP A 114 32.25 12.54 -10.97
N GLU A 115 32.46 12.60 -9.65
CA GLU A 115 33.77 12.77 -9.04
C GLU A 115 34.70 11.55 -9.24
N LEU A 116 34.17 10.32 -9.15
CA LEU A 116 34.98 9.10 -9.27
C LEU A 116 35.22 8.67 -10.71
N TRP A 117 34.22 8.82 -11.58
CA TRP A 117 34.24 8.24 -12.94
C TRP A 117 33.90 9.24 -14.05
N GLY A 118 33.58 10.50 -13.73
CA GLY A 118 33.11 11.48 -14.72
C GLY A 118 31.77 11.12 -15.36
N VAL A 119 31.01 10.21 -14.73
CA VAL A 119 29.75 9.70 -15.26
C VAL A 119 28.59 10.44 -14.63
N ARG A 120 27.78 11.07 -15.48
CA ARG A 120 26.59 11.82 -15.09
C ARG A 120 25.33 11.16 -15.62
N LEU A 121 24.40 10.87 -14.72
CA LEU A 121 23.08 10.35 -15.07
C LEU A 121 21.97 11.32 -14.67
N ASP A 122 22.27 12.47 -14.05
CA ASP A 122 21.29 13.54 -13.85
C ASP A 122 20.67 13.97 -15.18
N THR A 123 19.38 14.31 -15.16
CA THR A 123 18.61 14.70 -16.35
C THR A 123 18.55 13.62 -17.44
N THR A 124 18.90 12.37 -17.13
CA THR A 124 18.68 11.23 -18.03
C THR A 124 17.49 10.41 -17.59
N VAL A 125 16.90 9.68 -18.54
CA VAL A 125 15.82 8.73 -18.24
C VAL A 125 16.24 7.68 -17.20
N TRP A 126 17.52 7.29 -17.16
CA TRP A 126 18.02 6.27 -16.25
C TRP A 126 17.94 6.68 -14.78
N ALA A 127 18.15 7.96 -14.46
CA ALA A 127 17.95 8.45 -13.10
C ALA A 127 16.49 8.27 -12.64
N ILE A 128 15.53 8.55 -13.52
CA ILE A 128 14.10 8.34 -13.25
C ILE A 128 13.79 6.85 -13.08
N LEU A 129 14.24 6.00 -14.01
CA LEU A 129 13.98 4.55 -13.97
C LEU A 129 14.56 3.91 -12.71
N LEU A 130 15.81 4.24 -12.34
CA LEU A 130 16.46 3.69 -11.15
C LEU A 130 15.81 4.20 -9.85
N ALA A 131 15.40 5.47 -9.80
CA ALA A 131 14.63 6.00 -8.67
C ALA A 131 13.26 5.31 -8.55
N HIS A 132 12.59 5.01 -9.68
CA HIS A 132 11.36 4.22 -9.65
C HIS A 132 11.59 2.79 -9.12
N VAL A 133 12.68 2.13 -9.51
CA VAL A 133 13.03 0.82 -8.93
C VAL A 133 13.28 0.96 -7.43
N PHE A 134 14.02 1.99 -7.00
CA PHE A 134 14.29 2.27 -5.59
C PHE A 134 13.00 2.32 -4.76
N PHE A 135 12.00 3.10 -5.19
CA PHE A 135 10.72 3.23 -4.50
C PHE A 135 9.90 1.92 -4.51
N ASN A 136 9.90 1.23 -5.65
CA ASN A 136 8.96 0.14 -5.91
C ASN A 136 9.51 -1.26 -5.62
N TYR A 137 10.80 -1.39 -5.28
CA TYR A 137 11.42 -2.67 -4.96
C TYR A 137 10.66 -3.43 -3.85
N ALA A 138 10.28 -2.72 -2.78
CA ALA A 138 9.55 -3.29 -1.65
C ALA A 138 8.18 -3.87 -2.06
N VAL A 139 7.51 -3.21 -3.00
CA VAL A 139 6.17 -3.59 -3.49
C VAL A 139 6.23 -4.97 -4.13
N VAL A 140 7.21 -5.21 -5.01
CA VAL A 140 7.40 -6.51 -5.67
C VAL A 140 7.82 -7.58 -4.66
N VAL A 141 8.79 -7.29 -3.79
CA VAL A 141 9.29 -8.25 -2.79
C VAL A 141 8.18 -8.68 -1.83
N ARG A 142 7.33 -7.76 -1.37
CA ARG A 142 6.22 -8.09 -0.46
C ARG A 142 5.10 -8.82 -1.17
N THR A 143 4.69 -8.34 -2.34
CA THR A 143 3.52 -8.89 -3.06
C THR A 143 3.84 -10.25 -3.66
N VAL A 144 4.92 -10.36 -4.42
CA VAL A 144 5.33 -11.61 -5.06
C VAL A 144 5.95 -12.55 -4.04
N GLY A 145 6.87 -12.06 -3.19
CA GLY A 145 7.54 -12.88 -2.19
C GLY A 145 6.57 -13.43 -1.13
N GLY A 146 5.50 -12.70 -0.80
CA GLY A 146 4.45 -13.16 0.11
C GLY A 146 3.72 -14.41 -0.40
N LEU A 147 3.31 -14.41 -1.68
CA LEU A 147 2.71 -15.59 -2.31
C LEU A 147 3.74 -16.70 -2.52
N TRP A 148 4.94 -16.34 -2.99
CA TRP A 148 6.00 -17.31 -3.30
C TRP A 148 6.44 -18.10 -2.07
N ALA A 149 6.46 -17.47 -0.89
CA ALA A 149 6.77 -18.14 0.36
C ALA A 149 5.72 -19.22 0.72
N GLN A 150 4.48 -19.09 0.25
CA GLN A 150 3.40 -20.02 0.54
C GLN A 150 3.19 -21.10 -0.52
N LEU A 151 3.90 -21.02 -1.66
CA LEU A 151 3.83 -22.04 -2.71
C LEU A 151 4.61 -23.30 -2.31
N ASP A 152 3.92 -24.43 -2.30
CA ASP A 152 4.48 -25.75 -1.97
C ASP A 152 5.59 -26.15 -2.97
N PRO A 153 6.86 -26.31 -2.52
CA PRO A 153 7.95 -26.79 -3.37
C PRO A 153 7.70 -28.17 -3.98
N ARG A 154 6.83 -29.00 -3.36
CA ARG A 154 6.55 -30.36 -3.82
C ARG A 154 5.93 -30.42 -5.22
N GLN A 155 5.21 -29.37 -5.61
CA GLN A 155 4.64 -29.25 -6.97
C GLN A 155 5.75 -29.18 -8.02
N GLU A 156 6.80 -28.40 -7.75
CA GLU A 156 7.97 -28.28 -8.63
C GLU A 156 8.83 -29.55 -8.59
N GLU A 157 8.99 -30.16 -7.40
CA GLU A 157 9.68 -31.44 -7.24
C GLU A 157 8.98 -32.58 -8.00
N ALA A 158 7.66 -32.68 -7.95
CA ALA A 158 6.88 -33.67 -8.69
C ALA A 158 7.03 -33.50 -10.21
N ALA A 159 6.98 -32.26 -10.73
CA ALA A 159 7.22 -32.00 -12.14
C ALA A 159 8.62 -32.45 -12.59
N ARG A 160 9.64 -32.26 -11.74
CA ARG A 160 11.01 -32.75 -12.01
C ARG A 160 11.10 -34.28 -12.00
N MET A 161 10.38 -34.95 -11.10
CA MET A 161 10.29 -36.42 -11.08
C MET A 161 9.62 -36.98 -12.34
N LEU A 162 8.70 -36.22 -12.96
CA LEU A 162 8.08 -36.55 -14.25
C LEU A 162 8.96 -36.19 -15.46
N GLY A 163 10.23 -35.86 -15.27
CA GLY A 163 11.20 -35.59 -16.34
C GLY A 163 11.32 -34.13 -16.77
N ALA A 164 10.62 -33.19 -16.12
CA ALA A 164 10.83 -31.77 -16.42
C ALA A 164 12.20 -31.30 -15.92
N SER A 165 12.95 -30.60 -16.77
CA SER A 165 14.17 -29.88 -16.33
C SER A 165 13.82 -28.78 -15.32
N ARG A 166 14.81 -28.30 -14.54
CA ARG A 166 14.60 -27.24 -13.53
C ARG A 166 13.92 -25.99 -14.11
N PHE A 167 14.37 -25.54 -15.28
CA PHE A 167 13.78 -24.40 -15.96
C PHE A 167 12.39 -24.70 -16.51
N ALA A 168 12.16 -25.91 -17.03
CA ALA A 168 10.84 -26.32 -17.50
C ALA A 168 9.82 -26.41 -16.36
N ALA A 169 10.20 -26.97 -15.21
CA ALA A 169 9.36 -27.04 -14.01
C ALA A 169 9.04 -25.62 -13.50
N TRP A 170 10.04 -24.74 -13.39
CA TRP A 170 9.82 -23.35 -13.00
C TRP A 170 8.86 -22.62 -13.95
N ARG A 171 9.07 -22.74 -15.27
CA ARG A 171 8.26 -22.04 -16.28
C ARG A 171 6.82 -22.57 -16.39
N LYS A 172 6.61 -23.89 -16.21
CA LYS A 172 5.29 -24.52 -16.39
C LYS A 172 4.48 -24.64 -15.09
N VAL A 173 5.12 -24.64 -13.92
CA VAL A 173 4.46 -24.82 -12.62
C VAL A 173 4.55 -23.55 -11.78
N THR A 174 5.75 -23.09 -11.51
CA THR A 174 5.99 -21.99 -10.55
C THR A 174 5.58 -20.63 -11.13
N LEU A 175 5.95 -20.31 -12.37
CA LEU A 175 5.65 -19.03 -13.00
C LEU A 175 4.13 -18.81 -13.20
N PRO A 176 3.33 -19.77 -13.70
CA PRO A 176 1.88 -19.60 -13.79
C PRO A 176 1.20 -19.46 -12.42
N ALA A 177 1.70 -20.16 -11.41
CA ALA A 177 1.21 -20.01 -10.03
C ALA A 177 1.52 -18.62 -9.43
N LEU A 178 2.65 -18.01 -9.82
CA LEU A 178 3.04 -16.66 -9.40
C LEU A 178 2.46 -15.55 -10.27
N ALA A 179 2.02 -15.85 -11.49
CA ALA A 179 1.50 -14.86 -12.43
C ALA A 179 0.41 -13.94 -11.82
N PRO A 180 -0.49 -14.41 -10.94
CA PRO A 180 -1.36 -13.55 -10.13
C PRO A 180 -0.65 -12.46 -9.35
N ALA A 181 0.33 -12.82 -8.52
CA ALA A 181 1.05 -11.87 -7.69
C ALA A 181 1.97 -10.97 -8.52
N VAL A 182 2.60 -11.51 -9.57
CA VAL A 182 3.43 -10.71 -10.50
C VAL A 182 2.58 -9.68 -11.23
N ALA A 183 1.40 -10.05 -11.73
CA ALA A 183 0.50 -9.10 -12.40
C ALA A 183 -0.04 -8.04 -11.42
N ALA A 184 -0.39 -8.44 -10.19
CA ALA A 184 -0.83 -7.50 -9.16
C ALA A 184 0.29 -6.50 -8.80
N ALA A 185 1.52 -6.99 -8.61
CA ALA A 185 2.69 -6.15 -8.36
C ALA A 185 2.99 -5.24 -9.56
N ALA A 186 2.97 -5.78 -10.79
CA ALA A 186 3.21 -5.02 -12.01
C ALA A 186 2.21 -3.86 -12.17
N LEU A 187 0.91 -4.12 -11.98
CA LEU A 187 -0.11 -3.08 -12.04
C LEU A 187 0.07 -2.02 -10.96
N MET A 188 0.47 -2.41 -9.76
CA MET A 188 0.73 -1.47 -8.67
C MET A 188 1.94 -0.58 -8.95
N VAL A 189 3.05 -1.18 -9.39
CA VAL A 189 4.27 -0.44 -9.77
C VAL A 189 4.01 0.46 -10.98
N PHE A 190 3.24 -0.03 -11.97
CA PHE A 190 2.83 0.78 -13.11
C PHE A 190 2.03 1.99 -12.67
N LEU A 191 1.03 1.80 -11.79
CA LEU A 191 0.23 2.90 -11.26
C LEU A 191 1.12 3.93 -10.56
N PHE A 192 2.00 3.50 -9.66
CA PHE A 192 2.89 4.41 -8.92
C PHE A 192 3.91 5.15 -9.81
N THR A 193 4.41 4.51 -10.86
CA THR A 193 5.34 5.14 -11.80
C THR A 193 4.62 6.04 -12.80
N PHE A 194 3.40 5.69 -13.21
CA PHE A 194 2.54 6.51 -14.08
C PHE A 194 2.10 7.80 -13.38
N THR A 195 1.77 7.74 -12.09
CA THR A 195 1.39 8.91 -11.26
C THR A 195 2.58 9.51 -10.52
N SER A 196 3.80 9.32 -11.02
CA SER A 196 5.01 9.82 -10.37
C SER A 196 5.24 11.29 -10.72
N PHE A 197 5.06 12.14 -9.72
CA PHE A 197 5.31 13.58 -9.82
C PHE A 197 6.72 13.93 -9.31
N GLY A 198 6.97 13.77 -8.01
CA GLY A 198 8.15 14.34 -7.35
C GLY A 198 9.49 13.80 -7.85
N VAL A 199 9.56 12.54 -8.25
CA VAL A 199 10.79 11.95 -8.81
C VAL A 199 11.13 12.58 -10.16
N VAL A 200 10.14 12.70 -11.04
CA VAL A 200 10.31 13.25 -12.38
C VAL A 200 10.57 14.75 -12.32
N GLN A 201 9.87 15.47 -11.46
CA GLN A 201 10.09 16.91 -11.26
C GLN A 201 11.55 17.23 -10.86
N ILE A 202 12.17 16.38 -10.03
CA ILE A 202 13.53 16.61 -9.53
C ILE A 202 14.60 16.06 -10.47
N LEU A 203 14.41 14.86 -11.02
CA LEU A 203 15.43 14.16 -11.79
C LEU A 203 15.28 14.30 -13.32
N GLY A 204 14.08 14.65 -13.80
CA GLY A 204 13.76 14.68 -15.23
C GLY A 204 14.33 15.89 -15.98
N GLY A 205 14.69 16.95 -15.27
CA GLY A 205 15.19 18.19 -15.88
C GLY A 205 14.17 18.80 -16.87
N PRO A 206 14.62 19.65 -17.81
CA PRO A 206 13.72 20.31 -18.76
C PRO A 206 13.19 19.38 -19.86
N THR A 207 13.82 18.22 -20.06
CA THR A 207 13.55 17.34 -21.20
C THR A 207 12.49 16.28 -20.89
N PHE A 208 12.49 15.73 -19.69
CA PHE A 208 11.63 14.60 -19.33
C PHE A 208 10.48 15.06 -18.42
N SER A 209 9.34 15.38 -19.05
CA SER A 209 8.09 15.75 -18.35
C SER A 209 7.07 14.62 -18.47
N THR A 210 6.55 14.17 -17.32
CA THR A 210 5.38 13.27 -17.28
C THR A 210 4.09 14.06 -17.22
N LEU A 211 2.97 13.39 -17.44
CA LEU A 211 1.63 13.97 -17.37
C LEU A 211 1.42 14.74 -16.05
N GLU A 212 1.89 14.19 -14.93
CA GLU A 212 1.82 14.82 -13.60
C GLU A 212 2.60 16.13 -13.53
N VAL A 213 3.85 16.12 -14.03
CA VAL A 213 4.70 17.31 -14.08
C VAL A 213 4.08 18.36 -15.01
N GLU A 214 3.51 17.93 -16.13
CA GLU A 214 2.86 18.84 -17.06
C GLU A 214 1.57 19.45 -16.49
N ILE A 215 0.74 18.70 -15.76
CA ILE A 215 -0.40 19.27 -15.02
C ILE A 215 0.08 20.34 -14.05
N TYR A 216 1.15 20.08 -13.31
CA TYR A 216 1.74 21.06 -12.40
C TYR A 216 2.18 22.31 -13.13
N ARG A 217 2.97 22.14 -14.21
CA ARG A 217 3.50 23.22 -15.04
C ARG A 217 2.39 24.09 -15.63
N GLN A 218 1.36 23.47 -16.20
CA GLN A 218 0.22 24.17 -16.79
C GLN A 218 -0.59 24.93 -15.74
N THR A 219 -0.66 24.42 -14.51
CA THR A 219 -1.44 25.07 -13.45
C THR A 219 -0.67 26.15 -12.69
N SER A 220 0.63 25.97 -12.43
CA SER A 220 1.44 26.84 -11.55
C SER A 220 2.42 27.75 -12.27
N GLU A 221 2.86 27.38 -13.48
CA GLU A 221 3.88 28.14 -14.20
C GLU A 221 3.26 28.88 -15.39
N ILE A 222 2.41 28.18 -16.17
CA ILE A 222 1.79 28.74 -17.39
C ILE A 222 0.41 29.35 -17.10
N PHE A 223 -0.28 28.85 -16.07
CA PHE A 223 -1.66 29.22 -15.72
C PHE A 223 -2.71 28.91 -16.80
N ASP A 224 -2.44 27.95 -17.69
CA ASP A 224 -3.43 27.40 -18.63
C ASP A 224 -4.25 26.30 -17.96
N LEU A 225 -5.30 26.73 -17.26
CA LEU A 225 -6.25 25.83 -16.59
C LEU A 225 -7.03 24.95 -17.57
N ALA A 226 -7.16 25.34 -18.84
CA ALA A 226 -7.88 24.55 -19.82
C ALA A 226 -7.09 23.30 -20.18
N THR A 227 -5.81 23.47 -20.52
CA THR A 227 -4.92 22.35 -20.80
C THR A 227 -4.75 21.46 -19.56
N ALA A 228 -4.56 22.06 -18.37
CA ALA A 228 -4.46 21.30 -17.11
C ALA A 228 -5.72 20.46 -16.82
N ALA A 229 -6.92 20.99 -17.10
CA ALA A 229 -8.18 20.26 -16.92
C ALA A 229 -8.30 19.07 -17.89
N VAL A 230 -7.90 19.24 -19.15
CA VAL A 230 -7.89 18.14 -20.14
C VAL A 230 -6.93 17.03 -19.71
N LEU A 231 -5.69 17.38 -19.33
CA LEU A 231 -4.70 16.43 -18.83
C LEU A 231 -5.19 15.70 -17.58
N THR A 232 -5.83 16.44 -16.67
CA THR A 232 -6.46 15.87 -15.48
C THR A 232 -7.51 14.82 -15.85
N ILE A 233 -8.43 15.12 -16.79
CA ILE A 233 -9.44 14.14 -17.25
C ILE A 233 -8.77 12.90 -17.84
N ILE A 234 -7.76 13.08 -18.69
CA ILE A 234 -6.99 11.97 -19.29
C ILE A 234 -6.38 11.10 -18.20
N GLN A 235 -5.79 11.72 -17.16
CA GLN A 235 -5.24 11.00 -16.03
C GLN A 235 -6.30 10.18 -15.28
N PHE A 236 -7.45 10.79 -14.95
CA PHE A 236 -8.54 10.09 -14.28
C PHE A 236 -9.04 8.90 -15.09
N MET A 237 -9.16 9.04 -16.41
CA MET A 237 -9.54 7.94 -17.29
C MET A 237 -8.49 6.83 -17.28
N ALA A 238 -7.20 7.17 -17.39
CA ALA A 238 -6.11 6.21 -17.36
C ALA A 238 -6.07 5.44 -16.02
N VAL A 239 -6.13 6.16 -14.91
CA VAL A 239 -6.13 5.60 -13.55
C VAL A 239 -7.36 4.72 -13.32
N GLY A 240 -8.54 5.18 -13.73
CA GLY A 240 -9.78 4.41 -13.67
C GLY A 240 -9.67 3.09 -14.44
N ALA A 241 -9.09 3.13 -15.64
CA ALA A 241 -8.84 1.93 -16.45
C ALA A 241 -7.85 0.96 -15.76
N ILE A 242 -6.73 1.47 -15.22
CA ILE A 242 -5.74 0.66 -14.49
C ILE A 242 -6.37 -0.01 -13.27
N LEU A 243 -7.14 0.75 -12.46
CA LEU A 243 -7.82 0.22 -11.28
C LEU A 243 -8.89 -0.81 -11.65
N ALA A 244 -9.63 -0.61 -12.75
CA ALA A 244 -10.60 -1.58 -13.25
C ALA A 244 -9.91 -2.90 -13.67
N VAL A 245 -8.79 -2.81 -14.38
CA VAL A 245 -7.97 -3.98 -14.76
C VAL A 245 -7.42 -4.68 -13.51
N HIS A 246 -6.95 -3.92 -12.52
CA HIS A 246 -6.46 -4.47 -11.25
C HIS A 246 -7.56 -5.22 -10.49
N ALA A 247 -8.73 -4.60 -10.31
CA ALA A 247 -9.88 -5.22 -9.66
C ALA A 247 -10.34 -6.49 -10.40
N GLY A 248 -10.36 -6.47 -11.73
CA GLY A 248 -10.69 -7.62 -12.56
C GLY A 248 -9.68 -8.77 -12.43
N THR A 249 -8.39 -8.45 -12.33
CA THR A 249 -7.30 -9.43 -12.25
C THR A 249 -7.24 -10.10 -10.87
N VAL A 250 -7.38 -9.34 -9.79
CA VAL A 250 -7.35 -9.85 -8.41
C VAL A 250 -8.55 -10.77 -8.16
N ARG A 251 -9.76 -10.34 -8.54
CA ARG A 251 -10.99 -11.10 -8.31
C ARG A 251 -11.04 -12.45 -9.05
N ARG A 252 -10.37 -12.56 -10.21
CA ARG A 252 -10.28 -13.82 -10.98
C ARG A 252 -9.27 -14.81 -10.41
N ARG A 253 -8.34 -14.36 -9.55
CA ARG A 253 -7.13 -15.13 -9.20
C ARG A 253 -7.02 -15.52 -7.73
N GLU A 254 -8.03 -15.23 -6.92
CA GLU A 254 -8.21 -15.83 -5.57
C GLU A 254 -8.68 -17.30 -5.62
N ALA A 255 -8.90 -17.87 -6.80
CA ALA A 255 -9.35 -19.23 -6.98
C ALA A 255 -8.18 -20.25 -7.00
N ALA A 256 -8.19 -21.15 -6.00
CA ALA A 256 -7.64 -22.51 -6.03
C ALA A 256 -6.10 -22.72 -5.96
N LEU A 257 -5.38 -21.98 -5.12
CA LEU A 257 -4.02 -22.40 -4.70
C LEU A 257 -4.06 -23.02 -3.30
N ARG A 258 -3.51 -24.23 -3.13
CA ARG A 258 -3.22 -24.79 -1.80
C ARG A 258 -2.00 -24.08 -1.25
N LEU A 259 -2.24 -23.09 -0.40
CA LEU A 259 -1.21 -22.34 0.30
C LEU A 259 -0.70 -23.16 1.49
N VAL A 260 0.61 -23.16 1.68
CA VAL A 260 1.30 -23.86 2.76
C VAL A 260 1.97 -22.82 3.67
N ASP A 261 2.11 -23.12 4.96
CA ASP A 261 2.82 -22.23 5.89
C ASP A 261 4.22 -21.88 5.39
N ALA A 262 4.51 -20.58 5.35
CA ALA A 262 5.76 -20.05 4.81
C ALA A 262 7.02 -20.53 5.56
N SER A 263 6.88 -20.94 6.83
CA SER A 263 7.97 -21.52 7.61
C SER A 263 8.40 -22.89 7.09
N MET A 264 7.50 -23.65 6.47
CA MET A 264 7.80 -24.99 5.94
C MET A 264 8.51 -24.97 4.59
N THR A 265 8.49 -23.84 3.88
CA THR A 265 9.12 -23.71 2.56
C THR A 265 10.50 -23.06 2.61
N ALA A 266 10.82 -22.37 3.71
CA ALA A 266 12.10 -21.70 3.91
C ALA A 266 13.25 -22.71 4.08
N ARG A 267 14.35 -22.51 3.36
CA ARG A 267 15.55 -23.36 3.40
C ARG A 267 16.79 -22.49 3.55
N ARG A 268 17.84 -22.96 4.23
CA ARG A 268 19.14 -22.27 4.19
C ARG A 268 19.75 -22.39 2.79
N PRO A 269 20.44 -21.34 2.28
CA PRO A 269 21.12 -21.43 0.99
C PRO A 269 22.18 -22.54 1.01
N ARG A 270 22.19 -23.36 -0.05
CA ARG A 270 23.09 -24.50 -0.25
C ARG A 270 23.77 -24.41 -1.62
N GLY A 271 25.08 -24.63 -1.64
CA GLY A 271 25.90 -24.60 -2.85
C GLY A 271 26.26 -23.20 -3.33
N ALA A 272 27.30 -23.11 -4.17
CA ALA A 272 27.89 -21.84 -4.61
C ALA A 272 26.87 -20.94 -5.34
N GLY A 273 25.99 -21.51 -6.17
CA GLY A 273 25.01 -20.73 -6.93
C GLY A 273 23.95 -20.02 -6.08
N GLN A 274 23.49 -20.62 -4.98
CA GLN A 274 22.50 -19.99 -4.09
C GLN A 274 23.14 -18.88 -3.24
N TRP A 275 24.38 -19.09 -2.82
CA TRP A 275 25.18 -18.06 -2.15
C TRP A 275 25.52 -16.89 -3.08
N ALA A 276 25.86 -17.18 -4.34
CA ALA A 276 26.07 -16.16 -5.36
C ALA A 276 24.79 -15.33 -5.61
N LEU A 277 23.62 -15.98 -5.70
CA LEU A 277 22.34 -15.28 -5.83
C LEU A 277 22.04 -14.40 -4.61
N LEU A 278 22.24 -14.91 -3.40
CA LEU A 278 22.09 -14.13 -2.18
C LEU A 278 23.06 -12.93 -2.17
N GLY A 279 24.32 -13.15 -2.50
CA GLY A 279 25.34 -12.10 -2.61
C GLY A 279 24.96 -11.03 -3.64
N ALA A 280 24.48 -11.44 -4.82
CA ALA A 280 24.02 -10.53 -5.86
C ALA A 280 22.81 -9.69 -5.38
N VAL A 281 21.82 -10.30 -4.73
CA VAL A 281 20.67 -9.56 -4.16
C VAL A 281 21.12 -8.59 -3.06
N LEU A 282 22.03 -9.01 -2.18
CA LEU A 282 22.60 -8.13 -1.16
C LEU A 282 23.36 -6.96 -1.77
N ALA A 283 24.15 -7.20 -2.82
CA ALA A 283 24.84 -6.16 -3.57
C ALA A 283 23.86 -5.21 -4.26
N THR A 284 22.80 -5.72 -4.89
CA THR A 284 21.73 -4.90 -5.47
C THR A 284 21.06 -4.03 -4.41
N VAL A 285 20.71 -4.58 -3.24
CA VAL A 285 20.12 -3.78 -2.15
C VAL A 285 21.12 -2.73 -1.64
N ALA A 286 22.39 -3.09 -1.49
CA ALA A 286 23.42 -2.16 -1.05
C ALA A 286 23.63 -1.00 -2.04
N VAL A 287 23.80 -1.31 -3.33
CA VAL A 287 24.08 -0.31 -4.38
C VAL A 287 22.84 0.50 -4.73
N LEU A 288 21.68 -0.15 -4.86
CA LEU A 288 20.48 0.54 -5.32
C LEU A 288 19.77 1.28 -4.17
N LEU A 289 19.66 0.67 -2.99
CA LEU A 289 18.85 1.22 -1.89
C LEU A 289 19.68 1.90 -0.81
N VAL A 290 20.83 1.33 -0.42
CA VAL A 290 21.62 1.88 0.70
C VAL A 290 22.55 2.99 0.23
N LEU A 291 23.23 2.83 -0.91
CA LEU A 291 24.25 3.77 -1.38
C LEU A 291 23.71 5.19 -1.61
N PRO A 292 22.57 5.44 -2.30
CA PRO A 292 22.08 6.81 -2.46
C PRO A 292 21.82 7.51 -1.12
N LEU A 293 21.27 6.77 -0.16
CA LEU A 293 21.01 7.29 1.19
C LEU A 293 22.29 7.50 1.99
N ALA A 294 23.25 6.59 1.86
CA ALA A 294 24.56 6.72 2.51
C ALA A 294 25.34 7.92 1.98
N VAL A 295 25.29 8.17 0.66
CA VAL A 295 25.87 9.36 0.03
C VAL A 295 25.20 10.62 0.54
N LEU A 296 23.87 10.65 0.64
CA LEU A 296 23.16 11.80 1.19
C LEU A 296 23.56 12.08 2.65
N VAL A 297 23.67 11.03 3.47
CA VAL A 297 24.14 11.15 4.86
C VAL A 297 25.58 11.65 4.91
N GLN A 298 26.47 11.14 4.06
CA GLN A 298 27.85 11.61 3.98
C GLN A 298 27.93 13.09 3.60
N ARG A 299 27.14 13.53 2.60
CA ARG A 299 27.06 14.96 2.21
C ARG A 299 26.48 15.87 3.30
N SER A 300 25.67 15.34 4.21
CA SER A 300 25.19 16.11 5.35
C SER A 300 26.31 16.51 6.33
N PHE A 301 27.52 15.97 6.17
CA PHE A 301 28.71 16.40 6.92
C PHE A 301 29.63 17.32 6.12
N ASP A 302 29.49 17.40 4.79
CA ASP A 302 30.31 18.27 3.93
C ASP A 302 29.75 19.69 3.89
N ALA A 303 30.09 20.50 4.89
CA ALA A 303 29.74 21.91 4.90
C ALA A 303 30.76 22.75 4.10
N PRO A 304 30.41 23.97 3.66
CA PRO A 304 31.36 24.85 2.96
C PRO A 304 32.66 25.14 3.73
N GLY A 305 32.64 25.05 5.06
CA GLY A 305 33.82 25.17 5.93
C GLY A 305 34.59 23.87 6.19
N GLY A 306 34.31 22.80 5.43
CA GLY A 306 34.88 21.47 5.60
C GLY A 306 33.94 20.46 6.28
N HIS A 307 34.47 19.27 6.55
CA HIS A 307 33.71 18.19 7.16
C HIS A 307 33.33 18.53 8.62
N GLY A 308 32.05 18.52 8.96
CA GLY A 308 31.58 18.88 10.29
C GLY A 308 30.07 18.83 10.46
N PHE A 309 29.60 19.33 11.62
CA PHE A 309 28.19 19.26 12.02
C PHE A 309 27.43 20.57 11.78
N ALA A 310 27.85 21.40 10.81
CA ALA A 310 27.28 22.73 10.58
C ALA A 310 25.77 22.65 10.28
N TYR A 311 25.35 21.78 9.35
CA TYR A 311 23.93 21.58 9.01
C TYR A 311 23.11 21.05 10.19
N TYR A 312 23.71 20.30 11.12
CA TYR A 312 23.04 19.81 12.32
C TYR A 312 22.83 20.91 13.37
N ARG A 313 23.77 21.85 13.50
CA ARG A 313 23.61 23.02 14.39
C ARG A 313 22.57 24.01 13.84
N ALA A 314 22.47 24.12 12.52
CA ALA A 314 21.47 24.94 11.84
C ALA A 314 20.02 24.42 12.01
N LEU A 315 19.81 23.21 12.56
CA LEU A 315 18.46 22.69 12.82
C LEU A 315 17.69 23.50 13.86
N THR A 316 18.39 24.17 14.77
CA THR A 316 17.80 24.87 15.92
C THR A 316 17.80 26.40 15.79
N HIS A 317 18.45 26.95 14.77
CA HIS A 317 18.59 28.41 14.58
C HIS A 317 17.91 28.86 13.28
N ASP A 318 17.24 30.01 13.34
CA ASP A 318 16.76 30.73 12.16
C ASP A 318 17.90 31.61 11.63
N ASP A 319 18.89 30.99 11.00
CA ASP A 319 20.06 31.71 10.47
C ASP A 319 19.75 32.51 9.18
N GLY A 320 18.47 32.78 8.88
CA GLY A 320 18.04 33.55 7.70
C GLY A 320 18.46 32.95 6.35
N GLY A 321 18.86 31.68 6.32
CA GLY A 321 19.29 30.96 5.12
C GLY A 321 18.13 30.49 4.22
N THR A 322 18.28 29.33 3.59
CA THR A 322 17.30 28.78 2.63
C THR A 322 15.92 28.47 3.23
N PHE A 323 15.81 28.30 4.55
CA PHE A 323 14.56 28.01 5.23
C PHE A 323 14.02 29.26 5.93
N LEU A 324 12.74 29.56 5.69
CA LEU A 324 12.01 30.68 6.31
C LEU A 324 11.63 30.43 7.78
N VAL A 325 11.82 29.20 8.26
CA VAL A 325 11.42 28.72 9.58
C VAL A 325 12.41 27.65 10.04
N ALA A 326 12.81 27.69 11.31
CA ALA A 326 13.76 26.75 11.89
C ALA A 326 13.32 25.28 11.67
N PRO A 327 14.19 24.39 11.15
CA PRO A 327 13.82 23.02 10.82
C PRO A 327 13.16 22.24 11.97
N ILE A 328 13.55 22.51 13.22
CA ILE A 328 12.97 21.86 14.39
C ILE A 328 11.47 22.17 14.58
N THR A 329 11.04 23.40 14.28
CA THR A 329 9.62 23.77 14.39
C THR A 329 8.83 23.17 13.23
N ALA A 330 9.44 23.05 12.04
CA ALA A 330 8.85 22.34 10.91
C ALA A 330 8.62 20.83 11.21
N ILE A 331 9.51 20.19 11.97
CA ILE A 331 9.30 18.82 12.48
C ILE A 331 8.06 18.77 13.38
N GLY A 332 7.92 19.74 14.30
CA GLY A 332 6.75 19.87 15.16
C GLY A 332 5.44 20.00 14.39
N THR A 333 5.38 20.91 13.41
CA THR A 333 4.23 21.09 12.51
C THR A 333 3.92 19.82 11.72
N SER A 334 4.94 19.13 11.21
CA SER A 334 4.79 17.87 10.47
C SER A 334 4.17 16.77 11.36
N LEU A 335 4.59 16.67 12.62
CA LEU A 335 4.04 15.70 13.57
C LEU A 335 2.58 16.02 13.92
N GLN A 336 2.25 17.29 14.15
CA GLN A 336 0.87 17.73 14.40
C GLN A 336 -0.04 17.40 13.22
N TYR A 337 0.41 17.69 11.99
CA TYR A 337 -0.36 17.40 10.78
C TYR A 337 -0.54 15.90 10.58
N ALA A 338 0.50 15.11 10.79
CA ALA A 338 0.43 13.65 10.70
C ALA A 338 -0.55 13.04 11.70
N LEU A 339 -0.56 13.54 12.95
CA LEU A 339 -1.50 13.08 13.99
C LEU A 339 -2.95 13.43 13.62
N ALA A 340 -3.20 14.67 13.18
CA ALA A 340 -4.52 15.11 12.74
C ALA A 340 -5.02 14.30 11.52
N ALA A 341 -4.17 14.13 10.50
CA ALA A 341 -4.48 13.33 9.31
C ALA A 341 -4.78 11.87 9.68
N THR A 342 -3.99 11.29 10.58
CA THR A 342 -4.20 9.91 11.06
C THR A 342 -5.53 9.78 11.80
N ALA A 343 -5.86 10.71 12.69
CA ALA A 343 -7.13 10.70 13.41
C ALA A 343 -8.33 10.76 12.45
N VAL A 344 -8.28 11.65 11.46
CA VAL A 344 -9.33 11.77 10.42
C VAL A 344 -9.39 10.50 9.57
N ALA A 345 -8.25 9.98 9.11
CA ALA A 345 -8.19 8.79 8.26
C ALA A 345 -8.70 7.53 8.99
N VAL A 346 -8.34 7.36 10.26
CA VAL A 346 -8.83 6.25 11.11
C VAL A 346 -10.34 6.37 11.35
N LEU A 347 -10.83 7.57 11.63
CA LEU A 347 -12.26 7.80 11.82
C LEU A 347 -13.06 7.50 10.54
N ILE A 348 -12.70 8.13 9.43
CA ILE A 348 -13.41 7.99 8.15
C ILE A 348 -13.24 6.58 7.58
N GLY A 349 -12.00 6.06 7.55
CA GLY A 349 -11.68 4.73 7.05
C GLY A 349 -12.26 3.62 7.92
N GLY A 350 -12.25 3.76 9.24
CA GLY A 350 -12.90 2.83 10.17
C GLY A 350 -14.42 2.76 9.97
N LEU A 351 -15.08 3.91 9.79
CA LEU A 351 -16.51 3.97 9.49
C LEU A 351 -16.84 3.38 8.12
N ALA A 352 -16.00 3.60 7.11
CA ALA A 352 -16.15 3.01 5.78
C ALA A 352 -15.98 1.48 5.83
N ALA A 353 -14.92 0.98 6.48
CA ALA A 353 -14.65 -0.45 6.65
C ALA A 353 -15.79 -1.15 7.43
N ALA A 354 -16.25 -0.54 8.52
CA ALA A 354 -17.39 -1.07 9.31
C ALA A 354 -18.70 -1.11 8.50
N ALA A 355 -18.90 -0.20 7.54
CA ALA A 355 -20.06 -0.25 6.67
C ALA A 355 -19.93 -1.30 5.56
N LEU A 356 -18.73 -1.49 5.01
CA LEU A 356 -18.43 -2.49 3.98
C LEU A 356 -18.49 -3.95 4.48
N THR A 357 -18.48 -4.16 5.81
CA THR A 357 -18.64 -5.49 6.41
C THR A 357 -20.09 -5.93 6.60
N ARG A 358 -21.07 -5.03 6.41
CA ARG A 358 -22.49 -5.37 6.58
C ARG A 358 -22.98 -6.24 5.42
N ARG A 359 -23.63 -7.38 5.72
CA ARG A 359 -24.16 -8.33 4.71
C ARG A 359 -25.19 -7.69 3.77
N ASP A 360 -25.99 -6.76 4.28
CA ASP A 360 -27.02 -6.02 3.50
C ASP A 360 -26.46 -4.84 2.71
N ALA A 361 -25.13 -4.77 2.54
CA ALA A 361 -24.50 -3.79 1.66
C ALA A 361 -24.99 -3.99 0.22
N GLY A 362 -25.97 -3.17 -0.18
CA GLY A 362 -26.49 -3.11 -1.55
C GLY A 362 -25.39 -2.82 -2.58
N ARG A 363 -25.71 -2.98 -3.87
CA ARG A 363 -24.73 -2.80 -4.97
C ARG A 363 -23.98 -1.45 -4.89
N LEU A 364 -24.66 -0.39 -4.45
CA LEU A 364 -24.09 0.94 -4.20
C LEU A 364 -22.93 0.93 -3.18
N VAL A 365 -23.06 0.19 -2.08
CA VAL A 365 -22.04 0.11 -1.03
C VAL A 365 -20.80 -0.66 -1.50
N ARG A 366 -20.98 -1.66 -2.39
CA ARG A 366 -19.85 -2.39 -3.00
C ARG A 366 -19.16 -1.57 -4.09
N GLY A 367 -19.91 -0.76 -4.85
CA GLY A 367 -19.35 0.20 -5.79
C GLY A 367 -18.52 1.29 -5.10
N PHE A 368 -18.90 1.65 -3.87
CA PHE A 368 -18.15 2.61 -3.05
C PHE A 368 -16.74 2.11 -2.67
N ASP A 369 -16.51 0.80 -2.58
CA ASP A 369 -15.17 0.25 -2.33
C ASP A 369 -14.18 0.64 -3.43
N ALA A 370 -14.62 0.66 -4.70
CA ALA A 370 -13.81 1.15 -5.81
C ALA A 370 -13.60 2.67 -5.75
N LEU A 371 -14.64 3.43 -5.37
CA LEU A 371 -14.56 4.89 -5.19
C LEU A 371 -13.55 5.28 -4.10
N LEU A 372 -13.51 4.53 -3.00
CA LEU A 372 -12.51 4.71 -1.94
C LEU A 372 -11.08 4.52 -2.47
N MET A 373 -10.87 3.75 -3.52
CA MET A 373 -9.53 3.54 -4.10
C MET A 373 -9.15 4.61 -5.11
N LEU A 374 -10.09 5.45 -5.58
CA LEU A 374 -9.77 6.48 -6.58
C LEU A 374 -8.68 7.45 -6.11
N PRO A 375 -8.69 8.02 -4.88
CA PRO A 375 -7.67 8.99 -4.50
C PRO A 375 -6.23 8.44 -4.50
N LEU A 376 -6.04 7.11 -4.39
CA LEU A 376 -4.70 6.50 -4.46
C LEU A 376 -4.05 6.63 -5.84
N GLY A 377 -4.86 6.69 -6.89
CA GLY A 377 -4.35 6.81 -8.25
C GLY A 377 -4.46 8.23 -8.80
N VAL A 378 -5.05 9.16 -8.06
CA VAL A 378 -5.29 10.51 -8.55
C VAL A 378 -4.11 11.39 -8.19
N SER A 379 -3.76 12.27 -9.13
CA SER A 379 -2.72 13.27 -8.94
C SER A 379 -2.95 14.05 -7.65
N ALA A 380 -1.95 13.99 -6.77
CA ALA A 380 -1.88 14.88 -5.62
C ALA A 380 -1.86 16.35 -6.05
N VAL A 381 -1.29 16.63 -7.23
CA VAL A 381 -1.22 17.96 -7.85
C VAL A 381 -2.63 18.44 -8.23
N THR A 382 -3.40 17.63 -8.96
CA THR A 382 -4.78 17.96 -9.32
C THR A 382 -5.65 18.18 -8.08
N VAL A 383 -5.57 17.30 -7.07
CA VAL A 383 -6.37 17.45 -5.85
C VAL A 383 -5.94 18.69 -5.07
N GLY A 384 -4.63 18.96 -4.98
CA GLY A 384 -4.07 20.14 -4.35
C GLY A 384 -4.56 21.44 -4.99
N PHE A 385 -4.46 21.57 -6.32
CA PHE A 385 -5.00 22.74 -7.02
C PHE A 385 -6.52 22.80 -6.98
N GLY A 386 -7.18 21.65 -7.05
CA GLY A 386 -8.62 21.55 -6.83
C GLY A 386 -9.02 22.15 -5.49
N PHE A 387 -8.27 21.90 -4.41
CA PHE A 387 -8.51 22.55 -3.12
C PHE A 387 -8.30 24.06 -3.16
N LEU A 388 -7.22 24.53 -3.80
CA LEU A 388 -6.95 25.96 -3.93
C LEU A 388 -8.02 26.69 -4.74
N ILE A 389 -8.66 26.04 -5.71
CA ILE A 389 -9.74 26.63 -6.52
C ILE A 389 -11.09 26.52 -5.82
N ALA A 390 -11.40 25.34 -5.26
CA ALA A 390 -12.72 25.02 -4.75
C ALA A 390 -12.96 25.51 -3.32
N LEU A 391 -11.91 25.62 -2.49
CA LEU A 391 -12.00 26.00 -1.08
C LEU A 391 -11.50 27.44 -0.83
N ASP A 392 -11.46 28.27 -1.88
CA ASP A 392 -11.10 29.69 -1.83
C ASP A 392 -12.28 30.60 -1.47
N LYS A 393 -13.51 30.10 -1.62
CA LYS A 393 -14.75 30.88 -1.44
C LYS A 393 -15.73 30.17 -0.50
N PRO A 394 -16.65 30.89 0.14
CA PRO A 394 -17.73 30.29 0.93
C PRO A 394 -18.48 29.22 0.14
N PRO A 395 -18.97 28.14 0.79
CA PRO A 395 -19.18 28.01 2.24
C PRO A 395 -17.99 27.43 3.05
N LEU A 396 -17.01 26.79 2.41
CA LEU A 396 -15.93 26.05 3.08
C LEU A 396 -14.56 26.71 2.86
N ASN A 397 -14.46 28.03 3.01
CA ASN A 397 -13.23 28.81 2.80
C ASN A 397 -12.07 28.33 3.71
N LEU A 398 -11.39 27.27 3.29
CA LEU A 398 -10.38 26.53 4.04
C LEU A 398 -8.98 26.73 3.44
N ARG A 399 -8.85 27.48 2.33
CA ARG A 399 -7.58 27.71 1.64
C ARG A 399 -6.46 28.20 2.57
N GLY A 400 -6.77 29.12 3.49
CA GLY A 400 -5.82 29.65 4.47
C GLY A 400 -5.75 28.86 5.79
N SER A 401 -6.52 27.79 5.94
CA SER A 401 -6.61 27.04 7.20
C SER A 401 -5.56 25.94 7.26
N TRP A 402 -4.90 25.81 8.42
CA TRP A 402 -3.91 24.75 8.67
C TRP A 402 -4.48 23.34 8.49
N ILE A 403 -5.80 23.14 8.70
CA ILE A 403 -6.47 21.84 8.63
C ILE A 403 -6.57 21.29 7.20
N LEU A 404 -6.40 22.14 6.18
CA LEU A 404 -6.49 21.73 4.79
C LEU A 404 -5.47 20.63 4.44
N VAL A 405 -4.23 20.77 4.91
CA VAL A 405 -3.15 19.81 4.66
C VAL A 405 -3.43 18.45 5.33
N PRO A 406 -3.79 18.37 6.62
CA PRO A 406 -4.25 17.13 7.23
C PRO A 406 -5.44 16.47 6.54
N LEU A 407 -6.41 17.24 6.05
CA LEU A 407 -7.57 16.69 5.32
C LEU A 407 -7.16 16.08 3.98
N ALA A 408 -6.27 16.76 3.25
CA ALA A 408 -5.68 16.24 2.02
C ALA A 408 -4.89 14.94 2.26
N GLN A 409 -4.07 14.91 3.30
CA GLN A 409 -3.32 13.71 3.69
C GLN A 409 -4.25 12.57 4.12
N ALA A 410 -5.31 12.88 4.88
CA ALA A 410 -6.30 11.90 5.31
C ALA A 410 -7.04 11.28 4.12
N LEU A 411 -7.35 12.05 3.08
CA LEU A 411 -7.97 11.54 1.86
C LEU A 411 -7.15 10.42 1.19
N VAL A 412 -5.82 10.58 1.15
CA VAL A 412 -4.90 9.55 0.64
C VAL A 412 -4.70 8.41 1.64
N GLY A 413 -4.84 8.68 2.95
CA GLY A 413 -4.68 7.70 4.04
C GLY A 413 -5.87 6.75 4.25
N VAL A 414 -7.10 7.23 4.07
CA VAL A 414 -8.34 6.44 4.27
C VAL A 414 -8.33 5.08 3.56
N PRO A 415 -7.92 4.96 2.29
CA PRO A 415 -7.95 3.69 1.56
C PRO A 415 -7.02 2.63 2.17
N PHE A 416 -5.89 3.06 2.74
CA PHE A 416 -4.97 2.17 3.47
C PHE A 416 -5.62 1.67 4.77
N VAL A 417 -6.25 2.56 5.54
CA VAL A 417 -6.99 2.20 6.76
C VAL A 417 -8.06 1.16 6.44
N VAL A 418 -8.85 1.38 5.39
CA VAL A 418 -9.90 0.45 4.96
C VAL A 418 -9.30 -0.92 4.62
N ARG A 419 -8.24 -0.97 3.81
CA ARG A 419 -7.58 -2.24 3.43
C ARG A 419 -6.95 -2.98 4.60
N THR A 420 -6.46 -2.27 5.61
CA THR A 420 -5.90 -2.89 6.83
C THR A 420 -7.00 -3.39 7.77
N MET A 421 -8.08 -2.61 7.96
CA MET A 421 -9.14 -2.97 8.90
C MET A 421 -10.14 -3.98 8.35
N LEU A 422 -10.45 -3.94 7.05
CA LEU A 422 -11.51 -4.75 6.44
C LEU A 422 -11.30 -6.27 6.60
N PRO A 423 -10.09 -6.84 6.37
CA PRO A 423 -9.85 -8.27 6.61
C PRO A 423 -10.03 -8.66 8.07
N VAL A 424 -9.56 -7.83 9.01
CA VAL A 424 -9.69 -8.07 10.46
C VAL A 424 -11.15 -8.03 10.89
N LEU A 425 -11.92 -7.04 10.42
CA LEU A 425 -13.35 -6.91 10.74
C LEU A 425 -14.20 -8.03 10.13
N ARG A 426 -13.79 -8.58 8.98
CA ARG A 426 -14.42 -9.76 8.35
C ARG A 426 -14.08 -11.06 9.08
N ALA A 427 -12.92 -11.15 9.72
CA ALA A 427 -12.50 -12.33 10.48
C ALA A 427 -13.22 -12.48 11.84
N VAL A 428 -13.87 -11.44 12.35
CA VAL A 428 -14.64 -11.51 13.61
C VAL A 428 -15.88 -12.38 13.43
N ASP A 429 -15.95 -13.49 14.18
CA ASP A 429 -17.03 -14.47 14.15
C ASP A 429 -18.40 -13.82 14.40
N GLU A 430 -19.34 -14.10 13.50
CA GLU A 430 -20.68 -13.56 13.51
C GLU A 430 -21.47 -14.03 14.74
N ARG A 431 -21.14 -15.22 15.26
CA ARG A 431 -21.73 -15.76 16.50
C ARG A 431 -21.48 -14.87 17.70
N LEU A 432 -20.33 -14.19 17.76
CA LEU A 432 -20.02 -13.25 18.84
C LEU A 432 -20.86 -11.97 18.73
N ARG A 433 -21.20 -11.54 17.50
CA ARG A 433 -22.10 -10.40 17.28
C ARG A 433 -23.54 -10.75 17.64
N GLU A 434 -23.97 -11.96 17.29
CA GLU A 434 -25.29 -12.49 17.67
C GLU A 434 -25.42 -12.65 19.18
N ALA A 435 -24.43 -13.24 19.85
CA ALA A 435 -24.40 -13.36 21.31
C ALA A 435 -24.43 -11.99 22.02
N ALA A 436 -23.70 -10.99 21.50
CA ALA A 436 -23.74 -9.63 22.01
C ALA A 436 -25.11 -8.95 21.81
N SER A 437 -25.83 -9.30 20.74
CA SER A 437 -27.18 -8.78 20.48
C SER A 437 -28.24 -9.36 21.40
N VAL A 438 -28.06 -10.63 21.83
CA VAL A 438 -28.94 -11.32 22.79
C VAL A 438 -28.70 -10.84 24.22
N LEU A 439 -27.45 -10.53 24.58
CA LEU A 439 -27.06 -10.06 25.92
C LEU A 439 -27.32 -8.57 26.18
N GLY A 440 -27.93 -7.85 25.23
CA GLY A 440 -28.30 -6.44 25.37
C GLY A 440 -27.08 -5.52 25.38
N PRO A 441 -26.72 -4.95 24.23
CA PRO A 441 -27.19 -3.59 23.98
C PRO A 441 -27.69 -3.40 22.53
N ARG A 442 -28.78 -2.62 22.40
CA ARG A 442 -29.39 -2.23 21.13
C ARG A 442 -28.36 -1.73 20.11
N ARG A 443 -28.62 -2.03 18.83
CA ARG A 443 -27.85 -1.76 17.60
C ARG A 443 -27.43 -0.28 17.44
N GLY A 444 -26.49 0.18 18.26
CA GLY A 444 -25.97 1.56 18.19
C GLY A 444 -24.79 1.88 19.10
N GLY A 445 -24.60 1.15 20.22
CA GLY A 445 -23.59 1.53 21.24
C GLY A 445 -22.31 0.70 21.29
N CYS A 446 -22.20 -0.39 20.52
CA CYS A 446 -21.23 -1.44 20.82
C CYS A 446 -19.81 -1.23 20.25
N GLY A 447 -19.57 -0.20 19.44
CA GLY A 447 -18.25 0.03 18.81
C GLY A 447 -17.16 0.50 19.78
N ALA A 448 -17.53 1.21 20.85
CA ALA A 448 -16.54 1.88 21.71
C ALA A 448 -16.22 1.11 23.00
N ARG A 449 -17.18 0.36 23.58
CA ARG A 449 -17.00 -0.23 24.92
C ARG A 449 -16.36 -1.61 24.94
N SER A 450 -16.48 -2.41 23.88
CA SER A 450 -15.84 -3.73 23.83
C SER A 450 -14.34 -3.66 23.59
N ILE A 451 -13.86 -2.61 22.92
CA ILE A 451 -12.43 -2.34 22.70
C ILE A 451 -11.72 -1.97 24.02
N CYS A 452 -12.39 -1.27 24.94
CA CYS A 452 -11.80 -0.90 26.24
C CYS A 452 -11.48 -2.09 27.16
N ARG A 453 -12.07 -3.28 26.96
CA ARG A 453 -11.72 -4.48 27.77
C ARG A 453 -10.45 -5.19 27.32
N TRP A 454 -9.87 -4.79 26.18
CA TRP A 454 -8.63 -5.39 25.65
C TRP A 454 -7.36 -4.63 26.04
N CYS A 455 -7.47 -3.43 26.62
CA CYS A 455 -6.36 -2.77 27.31
C CYS A 455 -6.33 -3.26 28.76
N GLY A 456 -5.32 -4.08 29.09
CA GLY A 456 -5.15 -4.67 30.42
C GLY A 456 -5.27 -3.65 31.55
N GLY A 457 -6.21 -3.89 32.45
CA GLY A 457 -6.45 -3.07 33.63
C GLY A 457 -7.34 -3.80 34.61
N ARG A 458 -6.80 -4.09 35.80
CA ARG A 458 -7.46 -4.73 36.94
C ARG A 458 -8.85 -4.13 37.20
N CYS A 459 -9.87 -4.98 37.27
CA CYS A 459 -11.17 -4.58 37.80
C CYS A 459 -11.05 -4.29 39.29
N TRP A 460 -11.13 -3.01 39.66
CA TRP A 460 -11.54 -2.61 41.01
C TRP A 460 -13.06 -2.75 41.10
N SER A 461 -13.52 -3.67 41.94
CA SER A 461 -14.92 -3.74 42.35
C SER A 461 -15.23 -2.56 43.29
N ARG A 462 -16.15 -1.69 42.87
CA ARG A 462 -16.86 -0.80 43.81
C ARG A 462 -17.64 -1.65 44.83
N PRO A 463 -17.56 -1.35 46.14
CA PRO A 463 -18.34 -2.06 47.15
C PRO A 463 -19.78 -1.55 47.16
N GLY A 464 -20.76 -2.45 47.10
CA GLY A 464 -22.17 -2.11 47.33
C GLY A 464 -23.18 -2.80 46.43
N SER A 465 -23.34 -4.12 46.56
CA SER A 465 -24.66 -4.81 46.57
C SER A 465 -24.45 -6.33 46.65
N PRO A 466 -25.25 -7.06 47.44
CA PRO A 466 -25.02 -8.47 47.69
C PRO A 466 -25.85 -9.33 46.74
N SER A 467 -25.19 -10.14 45.90
CA SER A 467 -25.77 -11.41 45.44
C SER A 467 -24.64 -12.42 45.17
N PRO A 468 -24.66 -13.59 45.83
CA PRO A 468 -23.54 -14.53 45.74
C PRO A 468 -23.69 -15.45 44.53
N CYS A 469 -22.85 -15.23 43.51
CA CYS A 469 -22.54 -16.28 42.54
C CYS A 469 -21.65 -17.35 43.22
N ARG A 470 -22.29 -18.38 43.78
CA ARG A 470 -21.59 -19.61 44.21
C ARG A 470 -21.06 -20.33 42.97
N TRP A 471 -19.76 -20.24 42.74
CA TRP A 471 -19.02 -21.26 41.99
C TRP A 471 -18.38 -22.20 43.01
N ALA A 472 -18.91 -23.42 43.11
CA ALA A 472 -18.39 -24.47 43.96
C ALA A 472 -17.01 -24.91 43.45
N SER A 473 -15.98 -24.54 44.21
CA SER A 473 -14.63 -25.07 44.14
C SER A 473 -14.58 -26.41 44.87
N SER A 474 -14.37 -27.50 44.14
CA SER A 474 -13.81 -28.72 44.74
C SER A 474 -12.93 -29.45 43.72
N VAL A 475 -11.64 -29.14 43.74
CA VAL A 475 -10.60 -30.01 43.18
C VAL A 475 -9.63 -30.30 44.31
N ARG A 476 -9.89 -31.40 45.03
CA ARG A 476 -8.91 -32.03 45.92
C ARG A 476 -7.83 -32.66 45.06
N ARG A 477 -6.57 -32.32 45.35
CA ARG A 477 -5.40 -33.07 44.89
C ARG A 477 -5.40 -34.45 45.54
N SER A 478 -5.27 -35.52 44.75
CA SER A 478 -4.78 -36.81 45.23
C SER A 478 -3.84 -37.42 44.20
N SER A 479 -2.62 -37.68 44.65
CA SER A 479 -1.53 -38.39 44.00
C SER A 479 -1.81 -39.89 43.87
N SER A 480 -1.69 -40.48 42.67
CA SER A 480 -1.09 -41.81 42.43
C SER A 480 -1.32 -42.32 40.99
N ARG A 481 -0.20 -42.67 40.33
CA ARG A 481 0.08 -43.79 39.40
C ARG A 481 -0.97 -44.25 38.36
N GLY A 482 -0.54 -44.28 37.08
CA GLY A 482 -1.02 -45.24 36.05
C GLY A 482 -1.77 -44.63 34.85
N PRO A 483 -1.46 -45.01 33.58
CA PRO A 483 -2.12 -44.45 32.40
C PRO A 483 -3.41 -45.22 32.12
N THR A 484 -4.57 -44.58 32.28
CA THR A 484 -5.84 -45.11 31.76
C THR A 484 -6.55 -44.06 30.94
N THR A 485 -6.76 -44.40 29.67
CA THR A 485 -7.56 -43.72 28.67
C THR A 485 -8.97 -43.43 29.21
N ARG A 486 -9.30 -42.16 29.45
CA ARG A 486 -10.67 -41.72 29.77
C ARG A 486 -11.31 -41.04 28.56
N ARG A 487 -12.32 -41.72 28.01
CA ARG A 487 -13.31 -41.16 27.08
C ARG A 487 -14.11 -40.07 27.81
N CYS A 488 -14.12 -38.85 27.27
CA CYS A 488 -15.07 -37.82 27.68
C CYS A 488 -16.47 -38.16 27.13
N ARG A 489 -17.42 -38.49 28.00
CA ARG A 489 -18.86 -38.46 27.69
C ARG A 489 -19.42 -37.10 28.09
N LEU A 490 -20.00 -36.38 27.13
CA LEU A 490 -20.84 -35.21 27.37
C LEU A 490 -22.24 -35.67 27.79
N PRO A 491 -22.89 -35.07 28.81
CA PRO A 491 -24.28 -35.35 29.13
C PRO A 491 -25.19 -34.47 28.25
N TRP A 492 -25.95 -35.10 27.36
CA TRP A 492 -27.11 -34.49 26.70
C TRP A 492 -28.38 -34.84 27.50
N PRO A 493 -29.22 -33.87 27.91
CA PRO A 493 -30.54 -34.15 28.45
C PRO A 493 -31.58 -34.14 27.31
N GLY A 494 -32.42 -35.17 27.25
CA GLY A 494 -33.61 -35.20 26.39
C GLY A 494 -33.74 -36.47 25.55
N SER A 495 -34.11 -37.57 26.20
CA SER A 495 -34.66 -38.76 25.55
C SER A 495 -36.17 -38.59 25.37
N SER A 496 -36.64 -38.69 24.13
CA SER A 496 -38.00 -39.15 23.82
C SER A 496 -37.97 -39.91 22.51
N ASP A 497 -38.14 -41.23 22.64
CA ASP A 497 -38.63 -42.24 21.71
C ASP A 497 -38.59 -41.99 20.19
N ALA A 498 -37.87 -42.87 19.47
CA ALA A 498 -38.49 -43.77 18.49
C ALA A 498 -37.46 -44.73 17.87
N ARG A 499 -37.82 -46.02 17.87
CA ARG A 499 -37.19 -47.14 17.13
C ARG A 499 -37.11 -46.84 15.63
N VAL A 500 -35.98 -47.17 14.99
CA VAL A 500 -35.96 -47.64 13.60
C VAL A 500 -34.99 -48.81 13.46
N THR A 501 -35.56 -49.94 13.06
CA THR A 501 -34.97 -51.23 12.72
C THR A 501 -34.09 -51.17 11.47
N SER A 502 -33.08 -52.04 11.44
CA SER A 502 -32.25 -52.39 10.29
C SER A 502 -33.07 -52.94 9.12
N THR A 503 -32.83 -52.44 7.89
CA THR A 503 -32.66 -53.26 6.66
C THR A 503 -32.40 -52.37 5.44
N THR A 504 -31.64 -52.91 4.48
CA THR A 504 -31.30 -52.41 3.12
C THR A 504 -30.15 -51.39 3.09
N GLY A 505 -28.97 -51.65 2.51
CA GLY A 505 -28.64 -52.49 1.37
C GLY A 505 -28.52 -51.62 0.12
N ARG A 506 -27.33 -51.08 -0.17
CA ARG A 506 -26.94 -50.62 -1.52
C ARG A 506 -25.42 -50.53 -1.64
N ARG A 507 -24.88 -51.42 -2.47
CA ARG A 507 -23.49 -51.53 -2.91
C ARG A 507 -23.12 -50.34 -3.81
N TRP A 508 -21.89 -49.85 -3.67
CA TRP A 508 -21.22 -48.99 -4.65
C TRP A 508 -20.47 -49.85 -5.67
N PRO A 509 -20.65 -49.66 -7.00
CA PRO A 509 -19.83 -50.36 -7.98
C PRO A 509 -18.57 -49.55 -8.30
N PHE A 510 -17.43 -50.15 -7.98
CA PHE A 510 -16.15 -49.93 -8.66
C PHE A 510 -16.31 -50.38 -10.12
N ARG A 511 -15.95 -49.55 -11.10
CA ARG A 511 -15.71 -50.00 -12.48
C ARG A 511 -14.27 -49.67 -12.86
N ARG A 512 -13.49 -50.73 -13.04
CA ARG A 512 -12.25 -50.73 -13.82
C ARG A 512 -12.62 -50.89 -15.29
N SER A 513 -12.04 -50.03 -16.13
CA SER A 513 -11.64 -50.30 -17.52
C SER A 513 -10.78 -49.14 -17.95
#